data_AF-A0A925K0E8-F1
#
_entry.id   AF-A0A925K0E8-F1
#
_cell.length_a   1.000
_cell.length_b   1.000
_cell.length_c   1.000
_cell.angle_alpha   90.00
_cell.angle_beta   90.00
_cell.angle_gamma   90.00
#
_symmetry.space_group_name_H-M   'P 1'
#
loop_
_entity.id
_entity.type
_entity.pdbx_description
1 polymer ?
#
loop_
_entity_poly.entity_id
_entity_poly.type
_entity_poly.pdbx_seq_one_letter_code
_entity_poly.pdbx_strand_id
1 'polypeptide(L)'
;RASRGRGYGRGRELREGCVIPSVGGGLCQLSNALYDAALQAGFEIVERHSHTRIVPGSQAEAGRDATVFWNYVDLRWRSPHPFRIEASMSRDQLIVRFRGDGSARAKPRAASVHQIHAASAPASQTHAGATTTGDCFSCGVLDCFRQAAPDETLVRAGRAAFLVDEFWPEFDEYVRAERAGHDLLCLPLDGKRFGKANYAWDTGGFGEVRERRAATALRSLASRRLAAQGASRQKALLRHAERVADAYAASLAFDVTHVTVMQHLLPFLWRAGHLGGRSFDVLMNGLPLGRMHETLDAAAALHPESATLADFRADEHLVRDESEALANARRIVTPHAHIASLFADRAVLLDWRLPSVERASGRGKRVVFPGPTVGRKGAYELREAARRMGLSLVVAGSQAEGADFWDGFCIERRGWDDCLRDAGAIVLPAFVEHKPRRLLEALARGVPVVASTACGLGEMRGVLPVEAGDVDGLCAAIEKALEDAP
;
A
#
# COMPACT_ATOMS: atom_id res chain seq x y z
N ARG A 1 -11.53 22.43 -20.71
CA ARG A 1 -11.82 21.45 -21.78
C ARG A 1 -11.21 20.11 -21.40
N ALA A 2 -11.97 19.03 -21.45
CA ALA A 2 -11.45 17.67 -21.28
C ALA A 2 -10.55 17.29 -22.47
N SER A 3 -9.35 16.78 -22.22
CA SER A 3 -8.42 16.36 -23.26
C SER A 3 -7.50 15.26 -22.77
N ARG A 4 -6.99 14.43 -23.69
CA ARG A 4 -6.06 13.35 -23.36
C ARG A 4 -4.80 13.85 -22.65
N GLY A 5 -4.25 14.98 -23.12
CA GLY A 5 -3.08 15.62 -22.49
C GLY A 5 -3.32 16.13 -21.06
N ARG A 6 -4.58 16.25 -20.63
CA ARG A 6 -4.97 16.59 -19.25
C ARG A 6 -5.39 15.35 -18.44
N GLY A 7 -5.09 14.14 -18.94
CA GLY A 7 -5.37 12.87 -18.25
C GLY A 7 -6.78 12.30 -18.46
N TYR A 8 -7.62 12.91 -19.31
CA TYR A 8 -8.97 12.41 -19.55
C TYR A 8 -8.95 11.19 -20.47
N GLY A 9 -9.58 10.10 -20.01
CA GLY A 9 -9.80 8.88 -20.79
C GLY A 9 -11.00 8.97 -21.74
N ARG A 10 -11.19 7.95 -22.57
CA ARG A 10 -12.44 7.76 -23.33
C ARG A 10 -13.49 7.19 -22.38
N GLY A 11 -14.69 7.76 -22.39
CA GLY A 11 -15.85 7.27 -21.64
C GLY A 11 -17.13 7.50 -22.42
N ARG A 12 -18.28 7.19 -21.81
CA ARG A 12 -19.60 7.39 -22.42
C ARG A 12 -20.02 8.86 -22.34
N GLU A 13 -20.35 9.47 -23.48
CA GLU A 13 -20.96 10.79 -23.59
C GLU A 13 -22.34 10.66 -24.22
N LEU A 14 -23.35 11.31 -23.63
CA LEU A 14 -24.66 11.46 -24.26
C LEU A 14 -24.64 12.73 -25.11
N ARG A 15 -24.65 12.58 -26.44
CA ARG A 15 -24.62 13.69 -27.39
C ARG A 15 -25.75 13.55 -28.40
N GLU A 16 -26.62 14.56 -28.49
CA GLU A 16 -27.79 14.56 -29.37
C GLU A 16 -28.64 13.29 -29.20
N GLY A 17 -28.72 12.78 -27.98
CA GLY A 17 -29.47 11.57 -27.67
C GLY A 17 -28.78 10.23 -28.06
N CYS A 18 -27.56 10.28 -28.59
CA CYS A 18 -26.74 9.10 -28.83
C CYS A 18 -25.70 8.94 -27.72
N VAL A 19 -25.45 7.71 -27.27
CA VAL A 19 -24.32 7.41 -26.37
C VAL A 19 -23.11 7.10 -27.23
N ILE A 20 -22.12 7.99 -27.23
CA ILE A 20 -20.91 7.88 -28.03
C ILE A 20 -19.66 7.85 -27.15
N PRO A 21 -18.58 7.14 -27.56
CA PRO A 21 -17.31 7.21 -26.86
C PRO A 21 -16.65 8.58 -27.09
N SER A 22 -16.28 9.26 -26.00
CA SER A 22 -15.66 10.59 -26.07
C SER A 22 -14.65 10.81 -24.96
N VAL A 23 -13.70 11.71 -25.19
CA VAL A 23 -12.67 12.06 -24.20
C VAL A 23 -13.31 12.88 -23.09
N GLY A 24 -13.26 12.38 -21.86
CA GLY A 24 -14.00 12.96 -20.72
C GLY A 24 -15.46 12.52 -20.66
N GLY A 25 -15.84 11.44 -21.35
CA GLY A 25 -17.14 10.81 -21.10
C GLY A 25 -17.27 10.34 -19.64
N GLY A 26 -18.47 10.41 -19.08
CA GLY A 26 -18.76 10.11 -17.67
C GLY A 26 -18.69 11.31 -16.71
N LEU A 27 -18.20 12.48 -17.14
CA LEU A 27 -18.14 13.69 -16.31
C LEU A 27 -19.51 14.17 -15.79
N CYS A 28 -20.59 13.80 -16.47
CA CYS A 28 -21.97 14.05 -16.02
C CYS A 28 -22.26 13.49 -14.62
N GLN A 29 -21.61 12.40 -14.21
CA GLN A 29 -21.78 11.85 -12.86
C GLN A 29 -21.31 12.82 -11.78
N LEU A 30 -20.19 13.52 -12.04
CA LEU A 30 -19.65 14.50 -11.11
C LEU A 30 -20.52 15.76 -11.04
N SER A 31 -21.00 16.27 -12.17
CA SER A 31 -21.90 17.43 -12.16
C SER A 31 -23.24 17.12 -11.49
N ASN A 32 -23.81 15.93 -11.71
CA ASN A 32 -24.99 15.47 -10.98
C ASN A 32 -24.74 15.42 -9.47
N ALA A 33 -23.61 14.85 -9.04
CA ALA A 33 -23.27 14.76 -7.61
C ALA A 33 -23.05 16.14 -6.96
N LEU A 34 -22.38 17.07 -7.65
CA LEU A 34 -22.20 18.44 -7.19
C LEU A 34 -23.53 19.19 -7.06
N TYR A 35 -24.41 19.02 -8.04
CA TYR A 35 -25.74 19.63 -8.02
C TYR A 35 -26.58 19.11 -6.86
N ASP A 36 -26.64 17.79 -6.67
CA ASP A 36 -27.39 17.18 -5.58
C ASP A 36 -26.82 17.59 -4.21
N ALA A 37 -25.50 17.66 -4.05
CA ALA A 37 -24.87 18.17 -2.84
C ALA A 37 -25.22 19.64 -2.56
N ALA A 38 -25.26 20.50 -3.59
CA ALA A 38 -25.66 21.90 -3.45
C ALA A 38 -27.13 22.04 -3.04
N LEU A 39 -28.02 21.24 -3.62
CA LEU A 39 -29.44 21.19 -3.23
C LEU A 39 -29.61 20.76 -1.78
N GLN A 40 -28.93 19.69 -1.37
CA GLN A 40 -28.99 19.17 0.01
C GLN A 40 -28.43 20.19 1.01
N ALA A 41 -27.41 20.96 0.63
CA ALA A 41 -26.85 22.03 1.44
C ALA A 41 -27.72 23.31 1.50
N GLY A 42 -28.84 23.34 0.75
CA GLY A 42 -29.72 24.51 0.69
C GLY A 42 -29.11 25.71 -0.04
N PHE A 43 -28.16 25.49 -0.94
CA PHE A 43 -27.54 26.54 -1.73
C PHE A 43 -28.50 27.04 -2.82
N GLU A 44 -28.34 28.31 -3.20
CA GLU A 44 -29.10 28.89 -4.31
C GLU A 44 -28.50 28.39 -5.63
N ILE A 45 -29.32 27.78 -6.48
CA ILE A 45 -28.89 27.32 -7.81
C ILE A 45 -29.07 28.48 -8.80
N VAL A 46 -27.95 29.03 -9.25
CA VAL A 46 -27.89 30.22 -10.13
C VAL A 46 -28.00 29.82 -11.60
N GLU A 47 -27.39 28.70 -11.97
CA GLU A 47 -27.43 28.15 -13.33
C GLU A 47 -27.43 26.63 -13.26
N ARG A 48 -28.36 26.01 -13.99
CA ARG A 48 -28.44 24.57 -14.18
C ARG A 48 -28.95 24.30 -15.58
N HIS A 49 -28.33 23.34 -16.25
CA HIS A 49 -28.82 22.76 -17.49
C HIS A 49 -29.04 21.27 -17.28
N SER A 50 -30.19 20.76 -17.71
CA SER A 50 -30.46 19.32 -17.71
C SER A 50 -29.81 18.65 -18.93
N HIS A 51 -29.64 17.34 -18.86
CA HIS A 51 -29.29 16.55 -20.03
C HIS A 51 -30.43 16.60 -21.05
N THR A 52 -30.07 16.42 -22.32
CA THR A 52 -31.04 16.38 -23.41
C THR A 52 -31.93 15.14 -23.37
N ARG A 53 -31.57 14.11 -22.60
CA ARG A 53 -32.39 12.93 -22.32
C ARG A 53 -32.21 12.39 -20.91
N ILE A 54 -33.28 11.76 -20.44
CA ILE A 54 -33.34 11.03 -19.17
C ILE A 54 -32.95 9.58 -19.46
N VAL A 55 -31.85 9.13 -18.84
CA VAL A 55 -31.48 7.71 -18.86
C VAL A 55 -32.25 6.98 -17.75
N PRO A 56 -32.92 5.85 -18.03
CA PRO A 56 -33.63 5.11 -17.00
C PRO A 56 -32.75 4.77 -15.79
N GLY A 57 -33.25 4.97 -14.57
CA GLY A 57 -32.51 4.77 -13.33
C GLY A 57 -31.45 5.84 -13.00
N SER A 58 -31.41 6.95 -13.74
CA SER A 58 -30.50 8.07 -13.47
C SER A 58 -31.14 9.15 -12.60
N GLN A 59 -30.30 9.99 -11.98
CA GLN A 59 -30.76 11.17 -11.21
C GLN A 59 -31.62 12.13 -12.04
N ALA A 60 -31.56 12.06 -13.38
CA ALA A 60 -32.39 12.88 -14.25
C ALA A 60 -33.89 12.56 -14.13
N GLU A 61 -34.27 11.33 -13.77
CA GLU A 61 -35.68 10.96 -13.54
C GLU A 61 -36.30 11.75 -12.37
N ALA A 62 -35.48 12.07 -11.37
CA ALA A 62 -35.88 12.87 -10.23
C ALA A 62 -35.68 14.39 -10.46
N GLY A 63 -35.32 14.81 -11.67
CA GLY A 63 -34.92 16.19 -11.98
C GLY A 63 -33.66 16.64 -11.24
N ARG A 64 -32.83 15.69 -10.79
CA ARG A 64 -31.59 15.90 -10.02
C ARG A 64 -30.33 15.80 -10.87
N ASP A 65 -30.45 16.05 -12.17
CA ASP A 65 -29.33 16.05 -13.09
C ASP A 65 -28.85 17.46 -13.43
N ALA A 66 -27.55 17.57 -13.67
CA ALA A 66 -26.90 18.76 -14.18
C ALA A 66 -25.84 18.34 -15.19
N THR A 67 -25.77 19.02 -16.33
CA THR A 67 -24.71 18.84 -17.33
C THR A 67 -23.79 20.06 -17.37
N VAL A 68 -22.53 19.83 -17.72
CA VAL A 68 -21.50 20.87 -17.90
C VAL A 68 -20.80 20.60 -19.23
N PHE A 69 -20.68 21.64 -20.05
CA PHE A 69 -19.93 21.62 -21.29
C PHE A 69 -19.02 22.84 -21.34
N TRP A 70 -17.72 22.58 -21.22
CA TRP A 70 -16.69 23.62 -21.06
C TRP A 70 -16.87 24.77 -22.06
N ASN A 71 -16.88 26.01 -21.53
CA ASN A 71 -17.12 27.31 -22.18
C ASN A 71 -18.57 27.66 -22.55
N TYR A 72 -19.54 26.73 -22.50
CA TYR A 72 -20.89 27.01 -23.01
C TYR A 72 -22.03 26.65 -22.05
N VAL A 73 -21.87 25.58 -21.27
CA VAL A 73 -22.90 25.07 -20.35
C VAL A 73 -22.27 24.88 -18.98
N ASP A 74 -22.84 25.48 -17.95
CA ASP A 74 -22.23 25.56 -16.63
C ASP A 74 -23.21 25.15 -15.52
N LEU A 75 -22.67 24.77 -14.37
CA LEU A 75 -23.44 24.53 -13.15
C LEU A 75 -22.97 25.53 -12.11
N ARG A 76 -23.81 26.50 -11.78
CA ARG A 76 -23.48 27.57 -10.83
C ARG A 76 -24.42 27.55 -9.65
N TRP A 77 -23.86 27.64 -8.45
CA TRP A 77 -24.59 27.80 -7.21
C TRP A 77 -23.95 28.87 -6.34
N ARG A 78 -24.73 29.45 -5.45
CA ARG A 78 -24.30 30.44 -4.46
C ARG A 78 -24.54 29.90 -3.06
N SER A 79 -23.46 29.78 -2.30
CA SER A 79 -23.51 29.43 -0.88
C SER A 79 -23.68 30.71 -0.05
N PRO A 80 -24.57 30.72 0.96
CA PRO A 80 -24.68 31.83 1.92
C PRO A 80 -23.52 31.87 2.92
N HIS A 81 -22.70 30.81 3.02
CA HIS A 81 -21.65 30.65 4.02
C HIS A 81 -20.35 30.08 3.41
N PRO A 82 -19.19 30.28 4.06
CA PRO A 82 -17.97 29.56 3.72
C PRO A 82 -18.18 28.04 3.79
N PHE A 83 -17.67 27.32 2.79
CA PHE A 83 -17.74 25.87 2.74
C PHE A 83 -16.54 25.28 2.01
N ARG A 84 -16.28 23.99 2.23
CA ARG A 84 -15.27 23.17 1.56
C ARG A 84 -15.96 22.08 0.75
N ILE A 85 -15.49 21.86 -0.47
CA ILE A 85 -15.89 20.71 -1.29
C ILE A 85 -14.86 19.60 -1.08
N GLU A 86 -15.34 18.40 -0.80
CA GLU A 86 -14.55 17.18 -0.74
C GLU A 86 -15.07 16.20 -1.78
N ALA A 87 -14.15 15.58 -2.53
CA ALA A 87 -14.47 14.51 -3.46
C ALA A 87 -13.54 13.32 -3.16
N SER A 88 -14.12 12.14 -3.08
CA SER A 88 -13.42 10.87 -2.88
C SER A 88 -14.07 9.80 -3.74
N MET A 89 -13.28 8.83 -4.21
CA MET A 89 -13.78 7.76 -5.06
C MET A 89 -13.26 6.42 -4.57
N SER A 90 -14.15 5.50 -4.21
CA SER A 90 -13.85 4.07 -4.06
C SER A 90 -14.03 3.38 -5.41
N ARG A 91 -13.79 2.06 -5.46
CA ARG A 91 -14.05 1.25 -6.66
C ARG A 91 -15.49 1.38 -7.17
N ASP A 92 -16.43 1.56 -6.26
CA ASP A 92 -17.88 1.45 -6.48
C ASP A 92 -18.64 2.78 -6.27
N GLN A 93 -18.04 3.76 -5.59
CA GLN A 93 -18.72 5.00 -5.24
C GLN A 93 -17.87 6.24 -5.54
N LEU A 94 -18.50 7.23 -6.18
CA LEU A 94 -18.04 8.61 -6.17
C LEU A 94 -18.80 9.35 -5.06
N ILE A 95 -18.07 9.89 -4.09
CA ILE A 95 -18.65 10.62 -2.96
C ILE A 95 -18.21 12.08 -3.03
N VAL A 96 -19.19 12.97 -3.09
CA VAL A 96 -19.00 14.43 -3.01
C VAL A 96 -19.64 14.93 -1.71
N ARG A 97 -18.90 15.70 -0.92
CA ARG A 97 -19.37 16.28 0.35
C ARG A 97 -19.12 17.78 0.39
N PHE A 98 -20.10 18.54 0.83
CA PHE A 98 -19.93 19.96 1.17
C PHE A 98 -19.87 20.07 2.70
N ARG A 99 -18.79 20.66 3.24
CA ARG A 99 -18.61 20.90 4.67
C ARG A 99 -18.58 22.39 4.97
N GLY A 100 -19.30 22.85 5.98
CA GLY A 100 -19.25 24.24 6.46
C GLY A 100 -19.76 24.34 7.89
N ASP A 101 -19.55 25.49 8.52
CA ASP A 101 -19.88 25.74 9.94
C ASP A 101 -21.36 26.06 10.19
N GLY A 102 -22.18 26.09 9.13
CA GLY A 102 -23.62 26.28 9.24
C GLY A 102 -24.29 25.02 9.76
N SER A 103 -25.07 25.11 10.84
CA SER A 103 -25.99 24.02 11.19
C SER A 103 -26.94 23.81 10.01
N ALA A 104 -27.04 22.59 9.49
CA ALA A 104 -28.09 22.21 8.55
C ALA A 104 -29.46 22.28 9.25
N ARG A 105 -29.96 23.50 9.48
CA ARG A 105 -31.30 23.81 10.00
C ARG A 105 -32.24 24.30 8.91
N ALA A 106 -31.84 24.20 7.64
CA ALA A 106 -32.80 24.29 6.56
C ALA A 106 -33.58 22.97 6.53
N LYS A 107 -34.84 23.00 7.00
CA LYS A 107 -35.79 21.91 6.69
C LYS A 107 -35.74 21.70 5.17
N PRO A 108 -35.59 20.46 4.68
CA PRO A 108 -35.72 20.20 3.25
C PRO A 108 -37.09 20.74 2.82
N ARG A 109 -37.12 21.74 1.93
CA ARG A 109 -38.37 22.07 1.23
C ARG A 109 -38.70 20.82 0.43
N ALA A 110 -39.73 20.09 0.89
CA ALA A 110 -40.13 18.82 0.32
C ALA A 110 -40.40 18.98 -1.17
N ALA A 111 -39.50 18.46 -2.01
CA ALA A 111 -39.94 17.67 -3.14
C ALA A 111 -40.05 16.25 -2.59
N SER A 112 -41.28 15.72 -2.57
CA SER A 112 -41.63 14.40 -2.05
C SER A 112 -40.59 13.34 -2.44
N VAL A 113 -39.84 12.85 -1.45
CA VAL A 113 -38.94 11.72 -1.58
C VAL A 113 -39.78 10.46 -1.45
N HIS A 114 -40.05 9.78 -2.57
CA HIS A 114 -40.37 8.36 -2.50
C HIS A 114 -39.06 7.59 -2.37
N GLN A 115 -38.82 7.06 -1.17
CA GLN A 115 -37.86 5.98 -0.95
C GLN A 115 -38.32 4.77 -1.76
N ILE A 116 -37.54 4.36 -2.76
CA ILE A 116 -37.75 3.09 -3.45
C ILE A 116 -36.69 2.13 -2.94
N HIS A 117 -37.12 1.19 -2.09
CA HIS A 117 -36.42 -0.06 -1.85
C HIS A 117 -36.24 -0.79 -3.19
N ALA A 118 -35.06 -1.40 -3.39
CA ALA A 118 -34.79 -2.24 -4.55
C ALA A 118 -35.86 -3.35 -4.67
N ALA A 119 -36.88 -3.12 -5.50
CA ALA A 119 -37.78 -4.17 -5.94
C ALA A 119 -37.08 -4.93 -7.06
N SER A 120 -37.02 -6.25 -6.89
CA SER A 120 -36.50 -7.21 -7.85
C SER A 120 -36.95 -6.88 -9.27
N ALA A 121 -36.00 -6.80 -10.19
CA ALA A 121 -36.30 -6.55 -11.60
C ALA A 121 -37.32 -7.58 -12.12
N PRO A 122 -38.45 -7.16 -12.71
CA PRO A 122 -39.20 -8.06 -13.55
C PRO A 122 -38.36 -8.35 -14.80
N ALA A 123 -38.43 -9.60 -15.25
CA ALA A 123 -37.80 -10.04 -16.48
C ALA A 123 -38.12 -9.08 -17.63
N SER A 124 -37.06 -8.73 -18.37
CA SER A 124 -37.09 -8.02 -19.65
C SER A 124 -38.32 -8.39 -20.46
N GLN A 125 -39.29 -7.47 -20.54
CA GLN A 125 -40.31 -7.52 -21.57
C GLN A 125 -39.74 -6.83 -22.80
N THR A 126 -39.47 -7.63 -23.82
CA THR A 126 -39.25 -7.18 -25.19
C THR A 126 -40.47 -6.38 -25.63
N HIS A 127 -40.35 -5.05 -25.68
CA HIS A 127 -41.39 -4.20 -26.23
C HIS A 127 -41.40 -4.29 -27.77
N ALA A 128 -42.35 -5.07 -28.28
CA ALA A 128 -42.91 -4.85 -29.60
C ALA A 128 -43.74 -3.57 -29.57
N GLY A 129 -43.31 -2.54 -30.30
CA GLY A 129 -44.02 -1.25 -30.41
C GLY A 129 -43.10 -0.05 -30.32
N ALA A 130 -42.15 0.08 -31.25
CA ALA A 130 -41.30 1.25 -31.36
C ALA A 130 -42.11 2.47 -31.84
N THR A 131 -42.41 3.40 -30.93
CA THR A 131 -42.62 4.80 -31.32
C THR A 131 -41.25 5.45 -31.51
N THR A 132 -41.00 5.84 -32.76
CA THR A 132 -39.74 6.38 -33.28
C THR A 132 -39.33 7.69 -32.63
N THR A 133 -38.32 7.66 -31.78
CA THR A 133 -37.45 8.82 -31.51
C THR A 133 -36.01 8.36 -31.58
N GLY A 134 -35.21 8.91 -32.50
CA GLY A 134 -33.85 8.46 -32.82
C GLY A 134 -32.86 8.58 -31.66
N ASP A 135 -32.56 7.45 -31.03
CA ASP A 135 -32.05 7.37 -29.68
C ASP A 135 -31.39 6.01 -29.41
N CYS A 136 -30.18 5.96 -28.86
CA CYS A 136 -29.51 4.65 -28.70
C CYS A 136 -30.23 3.66 -27.75
N PHE A 137 -31.21 4.10 -26.94
CA PHE A 137 -31.97 3.27 -26.00
C PHE A 137 -33.33 2.80 -26.55
N SER A 138 -33.80 3.37 -27.67
CA SER A 138 -35.12 3.11 -28.26
C SER A 138 -35.12 3.08 -29.79
N CYS A 139 -33.97 3.29 -30.46
CA CYS A 139 -33.89 3.34 -31.93
C CYS A 139 -34.01 1.97 -32.60
N GLY A 140 -33.78 0.87 -31.88
CA GLY A 140 -33.78 -0.47 -32.46
C GLY A 140 -32.71 -0.71 -33.53
N VAL A 141 -31.81 0.24 -33.76
CA VAL A 141 -30.73 0.16 -34.75
C VAL A 141 -29.53 -0.56 -34.11
N LEU A 142 -29.29 -1.80 -34.54
CA LEU A 142 -28.19 -2.64 -34.06
C LEU A 142 -26.85 -2.36 -34.78
N ASP A 143 -26.88 -1.71 -35.96
CA ASP A 143 -25.71 -1.34 -36.76
C ASP A 143 -25.67 0.18 -37.02
N CYS A 144 -25.28 0.96 -36.01
CA CYS A 144 -25.19 2.43 -36.12
C CYS A 144 -23.73 2.89 -36.23
N PHE A 145 -23.36 3.69 -37.23
CA PHE A 145 -21.99 4.24 -37.34
C PHE A 145 -21.55 5.12 -36.14
N ARG A 146 -22.53 5.65 -35.37
CA ARG A 146 -22.28 6.38 -34.12
C ARG A 146 -22.14 5.45 -32.90
N GLN A 147 -22.71 4.24 -32.96
CA GLN A 147 -22.26 3.17 -32.09
C GLN A 147 -20.86 2.75 -32.59
N ALA A 148 -19.84 3.11 -31.82
CA ALA A 148 -18.62 2.32 -31.94
C ALA A 148 -19.02 0.89 -31.57
N ALA A 149 -18.71 -0.08 -32.44
CA ALA A 149 -18.68 -1.48 -32.01
C ALA A 149 -17.95 -1.50 -30.67
N PRO A 150 -18.48 -2.19 -29.64
CA PRO A 150 -17.81 -2.27 -28.36
C PRO A 150 -16.39 -2.71 -28.67
N ASP A 151 -15.45 -1.79 -28.48
CA ASP A 151 -14.05 -2.09 -28.66
C ASP A 151 -13.79 -3.12 -27.58
N GLU A 152 -13.57 -4.38 -27.97
CA GLU A 152 -13.36 -5.47 -27.03
C GLU A 152 -12.18 -5.18 -26.09
N THR A 153 -11.30 -4.23 -26.46
CA THR A 153 -10.25 -3.70 -25.58
C THR A 153 -10.75 -2.68 -24.55
N LEU A 154 -11.84 -1.94 -24.83
CA LEU A 154 -12.58 -1.08 -23.88
C LEU A 154 -13.53 -1.88 -22.98
N VAL A 155 -13.95 -3.08 -23.39
CA VAL A 155 -14.72 -4.05 -22.59
C VAL A 155 -13.82 -5.00 -21.79
N ARG A 156 -12.49 -4.91 -21.92
CA ARG A 156 -11.58 -5.61 -20.99
C ARG A 156 -11.89 -5.13 -19.58
N ALA A 157 -12.22 -6.08 -18.70
CA ALA A 157 -12.08 -5.90 -17.26
C ALA A 157 -10.72 -5.21 -17.05
N GLY A 158 -10.73 -4.01 -16.46
CA GLY A 158 -9.53 -3.17 -16.46
C GLY A 158 -8.34 -3.92 -15.88
N ARG A 159 -7.14 -3.62 -16.39
CA ARG A 159 -5.92 -4.37 -16.04
C ARG A 159 -5.48 -4.13 -14.59
N ALA A 160 -4.68 -5.04 -14.06
CA ALA A 160 -3.94 -4.82 -12.83
C ALA A 160 -2.59 -4.15 -13.09
N ALA A 161 -2.13 -3.38 -12.11
CA ALA A 161 -0.76 -2.85 -12.05
C ALA A 161 -0.06 -3.31 -10.78
N PHE A 162 1.17 -3.80 -10.92
CA PHE A 162 2.03 -4.24 -9.83
C PHE A 162 3.15 -3.21 -9.66
N LEU A 163 3.14 -2.51 -8.53
CA LEU A 163 4.09 -1.44 -8.20
C LEU A 163 5.07 -1.96 -7.15
N VAL A 164 6.21 -2.47 -7.62
CA VAL A 164 7.21 -3.15 -6.80
C VAL A 164 8.49 -2.32 -6.69
N ASP A 165 9.29 -2.55 -5.64
CA ASP A 165 10.59 -1.89 -5.46
C ASP A 165 11.71 -2.91 -5.18
N GLU A 166 12.24 -2.97 -3.95
CA GLU A 166 13.18 -4.01 -3.55
C GLU A 166 12.57 -5.40 -3.78
N PHE A 167 13.37 -6.33 -4.27
CA PHE A 167 12.96 -7.71 -4.55
C PHE A 167 12.76 -8.53 -3.27
N TRP A 168 11.64 -9.25 -3.22
CA TRP A 168 11.30 -10.22 -2.18
C TRP A 168 10.80 -11.50 -2.85
N PRO A 169 11.41 -12.67 -2.60
CA PRO A 169 10.99 -13.91 -3.25
C PRO A 169 9.55 -14.31 -2.89
N GLU A 170 9.09 -14.00 -1.68
CA GLU A 170 7.71 -14.26 -1.24
C GLU A 170 6.70 -13.44 -2.06
N PHE A 171 6.97 -12.13 -2.21
CA PHE A 171 6.11 -11.26 -3.01
C PHE A 171 6.22 -11.53 -4.50
N ASP A 172 7.40 -11.91 -5.00
CA ASP A 172 7.56 -12.34 -6.39
C ASP A 172 6.67 -13.54 -6.68
N GLU A 173 6.67 -14.56 -5.83
CA GLU A 173 5.79 -15.73 -5.96
C GLU A 173 4.31 -15.34 -5.99
N TYR A 174 3.85 -14.48 -5.08
CA TYR A 174 2.49 -13.95 -5.08
C TYR A 174 2.15 -13.20 -6.38
N VAL A 175 3.02 -12.27 -6.80
CA VAL A 175 2.82 -11.47 -8.02
C VAL A 175 2.78 -12.35 -9.27
N ARG A 176 3.61 -13.41 -9.33
CA ARG A 176 3.59 -14.38 -10.43
C ARG A 176 2.28 -15.17 -10.50
N ALA A 177 1.67 -15.45 -9.35
CA ALA A 177 0.41 -16.17 -9.26
C ALA A 177 -0.81 -15.30 -9.63
N GLU A 178 -0.80 -14.03 -9.25
CA GLU A 178 -1.95 -13.12 -9.45
C GLU A 178 -1.97 -12.43 -10.83
N ARG A 179 -0.83 -12.30 -11.51
CA ARG A 179 -0.75 -11.56 -12.79
C ARG A 179 -1.50 -12.24 -13.93
N ALA A 180 -2.05 -11.43 -14.81
CA ALA A 180 -2.56 -11.81 -16.12
C ALA A 180 -1.67 -11.27 -17.25
N GLY A 181 -1.77 -11.90 -18.43
CA GLY A 181 -0.96 -11.57 -19.62
C GLY A 181 -1.08 -10.15 -20.17
N HIS A 182 -2.02 -9.34 -19.68
CA HIS A 182 -2.26 -7.96 -20.10
C HIS A 182 -1.91 -6.93 -19.01
N ASP A 183 -1.45 -7.39 -17.86
CA ASP A 183 -1.16 -6.55 -16.70
C ASP A 183 0.16 -5.78 -16.87
N LEU A 184 0.27 -4.74 -16.03
CA LEU A 184 1.42 -3.86 -15.96
C LEU A 184 2.30 -4.21 -14.76
N LEU A 185 3.59 -4.39 -14.99
CA LEU A 185 4.61 -4.37 -13.94
C LEU A 185 5.38 -3.05 -13.96
N CYS A 186 5.40 -2.33 -12.85
CA CYS A 186 6.31 -1.19 -12.64
C CYS A 186 7.38 -1.58 -11.63
N LEU A 187 8.65 -1.43 -12.03
CA LEU A 187 9.81 -1.78 -11.21
C LEU A 187 10.93 -0.74 -11.34
N PRO A 188 11.89 -0.69 -10.40
CA PRO A 188 12.97 0.30 -10.45
C PRO A 188 13.87 0.10 -11.67
N LEU A 189 14.30 -1.15 -11.87
CA LEU A 189 15.07 -1.65 -13.02
C LEU A 189 14.96 -3.17 -13.09
N ASP A 190 15.17 -3.77 -14.25
CA ASP A 190 15.25 -5.22 -14.42
C ASP A 190 16.56 -5.78 -13.85
N GLY A 191 16.51 -6.30 -12.62
CA GLY A 191 17.70 -6.78 -11.93
C GLY A 191 18.33 -8.02 -12.58
N LYS A 192 17.54 -8.88 -13.24
CA LYS A 192 18.07 -10.07 -13.94
C LYS A 192 18.91 -9.65 -15.14
N ARG A 193 18.48 -8.62 -15.87
CA ARG A 193 19.22 -8.04 -17.00
C ARG A 193 20.52 -7.33 -16.59
N PHE A 194 20.54 -6.68 -15.43
CA PHE A 194 21.68 -5.85 -14.98
C PHE A 194 22.53 -6.47 -13.85
N GLY A 195 22.30 -7.75 -13.51
CA GLY A 195 23.03 -8.42 -12.43
C GLY A 195 22.81 -7.78 -11.05
N LYS A 196 21.59 -7.35 -10.76
CA LYS A 196 21.18 -6.72 -9.49
C LYS A 196 20.16 -7.58 -8.77
N ALA A 197 20.64 -8.41 -7.84
CA ALA A 197 19.81 -9.33 -7.06
C ALA A 197 18.67 -8.63 -6.29
N ASN A 198 18.91 -7.41 -5.82
CA ASN A 198 17.93 -6.62 -5.08
C ASN A 198 16.76 -6.08 -5.93
N TYR A 199 16.77 -6.29 -7.25
CA TYR A 199 15.66 -6.00 -8.16
C TYR A 199 15.35 -7.18 -9.10
N ALA A 200 15.66 -8.41 -8.69
CA ALA A 200 15.56 -9.61 -9.52
C ALA A 200 14.11 -10.15 -9.70
N TRP A 201 13.14 -9.23 -9.83
CA TRP A 201 11.73 -9.55 -10.09
C TRP A 201 11.56 -10.37 -11.37
N ASP A 202 10.58 -11.26 -11.36
CA ASP A 202 10.16 -11.96 -12.57
C ASP A 202 9.30 -11.04 -13.46
N THR A 203 9.84 -10.71 -14.63
CA THR A 203 9.17 -9.85 -15.62
C THR A 203 8.37 -10.64 -16.65
N GLY A 204 8.42 -11.97 -16.62
CA GLY A 204 7.71 -12.84 -17.56
C GLY A 204 6.20 -12.80 -17.37
N GLY A 205 5.44 -13.01 -18.44
CA GLY A 205 3.98 -13.11 -18.37
C GLY A 205 3.23 -11.79 -18.16
N PHE A 206 3.92 -10.65 -18.06
CA PHE A 206 3.28 -9.33 -18.09
C PHE A 206 3.08 -8.84 -19.53
N GLY A 207 1.95 -8.17 -19.77
CA GLY A 207 1.69 -7.53 -21.06
C GLY A 207 2.52 -6.26 -21.25
N GLU A 208 2.87 -5.60 -20.14
CA GLU A 208 3.70 -4.41 -20.15
C GLU A 208 4.61 -4.35 -18.92
N VAL A 209 5.88 -3.99 -19.14
CA VAL A 209 6.88 -3.82 -18.08
C VAL A 209 7.49 -2.41 -18.19
N ARG A 210 7.43 -1.63 -17.12
CA ARG A 210 7.94 -0.24 -17.07
C ARG A 210 8.99 -0.06 -15.99
N GLU A 211 10.21 0.20 -16.41
CA GLU A 211 11.33 0.50 -15.51
C GLU A 211 11.44 2.00 -15.19
N ARG A 212 11.76 2.35 -13.93
CA ARG A 212 12.06 3.74 -13.50
C ARG A 212 13.53 3.93 -13.17
N ARG A 213 14.37 3.69 -14.18
CA ARG A 213 15.85 3.69 -14.04
C ARG A 213 16.42 5.02 -13.55
N ALA A 214 15.88 6.16 -14.01
CA ALA A 214 16.36 7.48 -13.61
C ALA A 214 16.15 7.74 -12.10
N ALA A 215 14.94 7.47 -11.59
CA ALA A 215 14.65 7.55 -10.16
C ALA A 215 15.55 6.61 -9.35
N THR A 216 15.80 5.40 -9.87
CA THR A 216 16.66 4.40 -9.24
C THR A 216 18.13 4.82 -9.19
N ALA A 217 18.65 5.40 -10.26
CA ALA A 217 20.02 5.91 -10.33
C ALA A 217 20.23 7.07 -9.36
N LEU A 218 19.29 8.03 -9.30
CA LEU A 218 19.31 9.12 -8.33
C LEU A 218 19.30 8.60 -6.90
N ARG A 219 18.44 7.60 -6.59
CA ARG A 219 18.43 6.92 -5.30
C ARG A 219 19.78 6.30 -4.96
N SER A 220 20.36 5.57 -5.89
CA SER A 220 21.66 4.92 -5.69
C SER A 220 22.77 5.94 -5.40
N LEU A 221 22.83 7.04 -6.16
CA LEU A 221 23.85 8.08 -5.96
C LEU A 221 23.69 8.79 -4.62
N ALA A 222 22.46 9.17 -4.26
CA ALA A 222 22.18 9.83 -2.99
C ALA A 222 22.50 8.91 -1.80
N SER A 223 22.19 7.61 -1.92
CA SER A 223 22.38 6.64 -0.83
C SER A 223 23.86 6.42 -0.46
N ARG A 224 24.79 6.65 -1.38
CA ARG A 224 26.25 6.51 -1.12
C ARG A 224 26.78 7.55 -0.13
N ARG A 225 26.07 8.66 0.06
CA ARG A 225 26.46 9.76 0.97
C ARG A 225 25.68 9.74 2.29
N LEU A 226 24.76 8.80 2.46
CA LEU A 226 23.97 8.69 3.68
C LEU A 226 24.73 7.90 4.75
N ALA A 227 24.56 8.31 6.00
CA ALA A 227 24.97 7.51 7.14
C ALA A 227 24.32 6.10 7.07
N ALA A 228 24.96 5.13 7.70
CA ALA A 228 24.47 3.76 7.74
C ALA A 228 23.11 3.64 8.47
N GLN A 229 22.87 4.50 9.46
CA GLN A 229 21.66 4.55 10.29
C GLN A 229 21.30 6.01 10.63
N GLY A 230 20.15 6.22 11.27
CA GLY A 230 19.73 7.52 11.82
C GLY A 230 18.63 8.23 11.02
N ALA A 231 18.14 9.33 11.61
CA ALA A 231 17.04 10.15 11.08
C ALA A 231 17.26 10.67 9.66
N SER A 232 18.48 11.12 9.35
CA SER A 232 18.83 11.67 8.03
C SER A 232 18.65 10.61 6.93
N ARG A 233 19.02 9.36 7.23
CA ARG A 233 18.83 8.21 6.35
C ARG A 233 17.34 7.92 6.17
N GLN A 234 16.56 7.86 7.25
CA GLN A 234 15.12 7.57 7.17
C GLN A 234 14.36 8.62 6.36
N LYS A 235 14.61 9.91 6.60
CA LYS A 235 14.07 11.02 5.79
C LYS A 235 14.45 10.88 4.32
N ALA A 236 15.68 10.48 4.02
CA ALA A 236 16.10 10.27 2.65
C ALA A 236 15.40 9.07 1.99
N LEU A 237 15.19 7.96 2.71
CA LEU A 237 14.43 6.81 2.21
C LEU A 237 12.98 7.18 1.87
N LEU A 238 12.29 7.94 2.75
CA LEU A 238 10.95 8.45 2.47
C LEU A 238 10.90 9.34 1.22
N ARG A 239 11.84 10.28 1.08
CA ARG A 239 11.97 11.11 -0.14
C ARG A 239 12.27 10.31 -1.40
N HIS A 240 12.90 9.13 -1.29
CA HIS A 240 13.10 8.23 -2.42
C HIS A 240 11.80 7.50 -2.76
N ALA A 241 11.10 6.99 -1.76
CA ALA A 241 9.81 6.34 -1.92
C ALA A 241 8.79 7.26 -2.59
N GLU A 242 8.69 8.53 -2.17
CA GLU A 242 7.83 9.54 -2.79
C GLU A 242 8.13 9.71 -4.29
N ARG A 243 9.41 9.90 -4.65
CA ARG A 243 9.81 10.03 -6.06
C ARG A 243 9.53 8.79 -6.91
N VAL A 244 9.65 7.60 -6.32
CA VAL A 244 9.32 6.34 -7.01
C VAL A 244 7.80 6.23 -7.19
N ALA A 245 7.02 6.57 -6.16
CA ALA A 245 5.57 6.63 -6.22
C ALA A 245 5.08 7.59 -7.31
N ASP A 246 5.61 8.81 -7.38
CA ASP A 246 5.29 9.79 -8.43
C ASP A 246 5.63 9.27 -9.82
N ALA A 247 6.78 8.61 -9.96
CA ALA A 247 7.18 8.01 -11.23
C ALA A 247 6.24 6.85 -11.63
N TYR A 248 5.79 6.03 -10.69
CA TYR A 248 4.83 4.96 -10.96
C TYR A 248 3.42 5.46 -11.23
N ALA A 249 3.00 6.54 -10.58
CA ALA A 249 1.70 7.16 -10.78
C ALA A 249 1.46 7.55 -12.25
N ALA A 250 2.49 8.03 -12.95
CA ALA A 250 2.42 8.33 -14.38
C ALA A 250 2.11 7.09 -15.26
N SER A 251 2.18 5.87 -14.71
CA SER A 251 1.79 4.64 -15.39
C SER A 251 0.39 4.15 -15.08
N LEU A 252 -0.26 4.72 -14.06
CA LEU A 252 -1.60 4.35 -13.63
C LEU A 252 -2.66 5.07 -14.47
N ALA A 253 -2.81 4.61 -15.71
CA ALA A 253 -3.85 5.09 -16.61
C ALA A 253 -5.26 4.68 -16.10
N PHE A 254 -6.30 5.15 -16.81
CA PHE A 254 -7.69 4.96 -16.42
C PHE A 254 -8.17 3.50 -16.54
N ASP A 255 -7.49 2.70 -17.36
CA ASP A 255 -7.74 1.28 -17.59
C ASP A 255 -7.14 0.39 -16.50
N VAL A 256 -6.28 0.93 -15.64
CA VAL A 256 -5.79 0.26 -14.43
C VAL A 256 -6.85 0.35 -13.35
N THR A 257 -7.54 -0.76 -13.06
CA THR A 257 -8.64 -0.81 -12.07
C THR A 257 -8.27 -1.51 -10.76
N HIS A 258 -7.15 -2.24 -10.77
CA HIS A 258 -6.57 -2.86 -9.60
C HIS A 258 -5.07 -2.52 -9.48
N VAL A 259 -4.59 -2.29 -8.26
CA VAL A 259 -3.18 -2.00 -7.98
C VAL A 259 -2.68 -2.90 -6.86
N THR A 260 -1.60 -3.66 -7.09
CA THR A 260 -0.83 -4.28 -6.00
C THR A 260 0.40 -3.40 -5.75
N VAL A 261 0.58 -2.93 -4.52
CA VAL A 261 1.60 -1.91 -4.21
C VAL A 261 2.42 -2.25 -2.96
N MET A 262 3.72 -1.98 -3.02
CA MET A 262 4.60 -2.05 -1.83
C MET A 262 4.25 -0.98 -0.80
N GLN A 263 4.17 -1.37 0.48
CA GLN A 263 3.77 -0.52 1.61
C GLN A 263 4.41 0.88 1.61
N HIS A 264 5.72 0.99 1.42
CA HIS A 264 6.42 2.28 1.51
C HIS A 264 6.04 3.29 0.41
N LEU A 265 5.38 2.87 -0.67
CA LEU A 265 4.87 3.75 -1.73
C LEU A 265 3.43 4.20 -1.46
N LEU A 266 2.73 3.49 -0.58
CA LEU A 266 1.30 3.62 -0.31
C LEU A 266 0.87 5.02 0.11
N PRO A 267 1.46 5.68 1.14
CA PRO A 267 0.98 6.98 1.61
C PRO A 267 1.08 8.06 0.52
N PHE A 268 2.11 8.00 -0.33
CA PHE A 268 2.31 8.96 -1.41
C PHE A 268 1.28 8.79 -2.52
N LEU A 269 1.02 7.55 -2.94
CA LEU A 269 0.01 7.25 -3.96
C LEU A 269 -1.41 7.53 -3.47
N TRP A 270 -1.69 7.29 -2.19
CA TRP A 270 -2.95 7.61 -1.54
C TRP A 270 -3.20 9.12 -1.51
N ARG A 271 -2.26 9.88 -0.94
CA ARG A 271 -2.36 11.35 -0.80
C ARG A 271 -2.51 12.04 -2.16
N ALA A 272 -1.82 11.55 -3.20
CA ALA A 272 -1.91 12.08 -4.55
C ALA A 272 -3.19 11.63 -5.31
N GLY A 273 -4.04 10.79 -4.70
CA GLY A 273 -5.31 10.34 -5.26
C GLY A 273 -5.18 9.26 -6.36
N HIS A 274 -4.00 8.68 -6.54
CA HIS A 274 -3.76 7.69 -7.60
C HIS A 274 -4.39 6.32 -7.32
N LEU A 275 -4.79 6.04 -6.07
CA LEU A 275 -5.53 4.84 -5.70
C LEU A 275 -7.06 5.05 -5.72
N GLY A 276 -7.52 6.30 -5.83
CA GLY A 276 -8.94 6.61 -5.91
C GLY A 276 -9.60 5.95 -7.13
N GLY A 277 -10.77 5.34 -6.91
CA GLY A 277 -11.49 4.60 -7.95
C GLY A 277 -10.98 3.19 -8.24
N ARG A 278 -9.90 2.77 -7.59
CA ARG A 278 -9.26 1.48 -7.83
C ARG A 278 -9.40 0.61 -6.60
N SER A 279 -9.45 -0.70 -6.80
CA SER A 279 -9.14 -1.63 -5.71
C SER A 279 -7.63 -1.77 -5.58
N PHE A 280 -7.12 -2.05 -4.38
CA PHE A 280 -5.69 -2.28 -4.22
C PHE A 280 -5.37 -3.25 -3.09
N ASP A 281 -4.31 -4.01 -3.30
CA ASP A 281 -3.68 -4.89 -2.32
C ASP A 281 -2.32 -4.32 -1.94
N VAL A 282 -1.91 -4.53 -0.68
CA VAL A 282 -0.64 -3.98 -0.16
C VAL A 282 0.32 -5.12 0.15
N LEU A 283 1.49 -5.09 -0.49
CA LEU A 283 2.63 -5.94 -0.15
C LEU A 283 3.34 -5.31 1.05
N MET A 284 3.23 -5.96 2.21
CA MET A 284 3.56 -5.36 3.51
C MET A 284 4.55 -6.22 4.29
N ASN A 285 5.62 -5.62 4.79
CA ASN A 285 6.68 -6.31 5.53
C ASN A 285 7.13 -5.56 6.80
N GLY A 286 6.73 -4.31 6.98
CA GLY A 286 6.95 -3.56 8.22
C GLY A 286 5.63 -3.24 8.91
N LEU A 287 5.67 -3.01 10.23
CA LEU A 287 4.52 -2.49 10.95
C LEU A 287 4.00 -1.20 10.30
N PRO A 288 2.67 -0.91 10.39
CA PRO A 288 2.17 0.42 10.04
C PRO A 288 2.94 1.49 10.79
N LEU A 289 3.21 2.64 10.17
CA LEU A 289 4.01 3.73 10.73
C LEU A 289 3.53 4.15 12.12
N GLY A 290 2.20 4.26 12.31
CA GLY A 290 1.62 4.59 13.61
C GLY A 290 1.94 3.55 14.69
N ARG A 291 1.74 2.27 14.39
CA ARG A 291 2.09 1.15 15.29
C ARG A 291 3.59 1.06 15.54
N MET A 292 4.41 1.33 14.52
CA MET A 292 5.85 1.39 14.65
C MET A 292 6.28 2.50 15.61
N HIS A 293 5.67 3.69 15.51
CA HIS A 293 5.93 4.79 16.44
C HIS A 293 5.55 4.41 17.87
N GLU A 294 4.34 3.89 18.09
CA GLU A 294 3.89 3.40 19.41
C GLU A 294 4.88 2.39 20.01
N THR A 295 5.36 1.45 19.19
CA THR A 295 6.33 0.42 19.60
C THR A 295 7.67 1.03 19.97
N LEU A 296 8.18 1.98 19.17
CA LEU A 296 9.46 2.65 19.44
C LEU A 296 9.37 3.62 20.62
N ASP A 297 8.20 4.24 20.86
CA ASP A 297 7.96 5.11 22.01
C ASP A 297 7.92 4.30 23.31
N ALA A 298 7.26 3.13 23.29
CA ALA A 298 7.29 2.18 24.41
C ALA A 298 8.72 1.69 24.70
N ALA A 299 9.47 1.32 23.65
CA ALA A 299 10.88 0.92 23.81
C ALA A 299 11.75 2.06 24.35
N ALA A 300 11.55 3.30 23.88
CA ALA A 300 12.28 4.47 24.38
C ALA A 300 11.95 4.79 25.84
N ALA A 301 10.72 4.49 26.30
CA ALA A 301 10.36 4.62 27.71
C ALA A 301 11.07 3.58 28.59
N LEU A 302 11.34 2.38 28.07
CA LEU A 302 12.12 1.34 28.75
C LEU A 302 13.62 1.68 28.80
N HIS A 303 14.15 2.26 27.72
CA HIS A 303 15.57 2.61 27.59
C HIS A 303 15.74 4.09 27.19
N PRO A 304 15.48 5.03 28.13
CA PRO A 304 15.58 6.46 27.85
C PRO A 304 17.00 6.92 27.50
N GLU A 305 18.02 6.13 27.81
CA GLU A 305 19.41 6.38 27.46
C GLU A 305 19.74 6.09 25.98
N SER A 306 18.84 5.44 25.22
CA SER A 306 19.12 5.06 23.84
C SER A 306 19.13 6.25 22.89
N ALA A 307 20.23 6.38 22.14
CA ALA A 307 20.37 7.40 21.11
C ALA A 307 19.57 7.08 19.83
N THR A 308 19.14 5.83 19.64
CA THR A 308 18.53 5.38 18.36
C THR A 308 17.04 5.06 18.43
N LEU A 309 16.46 4.91 19.63
CA LEU A 309 15.02 4.61 19.77
C LEU A 309 14.12 5.83 19.48
N ALA A 310 14.61 7.03 19.80
CA ALA A 310 13.90 8.30 19.57
C ALA A 310 14.42 9.07 18.34
N ASP A 311 15.35 8.49 17.56
CA ASP A 311 16.07 9.23 16.50
C ASP A 311 15.15 9.73 15.38
N PHE A 312 14.08 9.00 15.06
CA PHE A 312 13.22 9.29 13.95
C PHE A 312 11.77 8.88 14.19
N ARG A 313 10.85 9.80 13.85
CA ARG A 313 9.43 9.53 13.65
C ARG A 313 9.04 10.13 12.29
N ALA A 314 8.22 9.41 11.53
CA ALA A 314 7.64 9.93 10.29
C ALA A 314 6.70 11.10 10.59
N ASP A 315 6.55 12.01 9.62
CA ASP A 315 5.66 13.15 9.75
C ASP A 315 4.19 12.68 9.93
N GLU A 316 3.42 13.41 10.74
CA GLU A 316 2.04 13.03 11.11
C GLU A 316 1.15 12.77 9.90
N HIS A 317 1.31 13.57 8.84
CA HIS A 317 0.53 13.38 7.63
C HIS A 317 0.84 12.02 6.98
N LEU A 318 2.10 11.55 6.98
CA LEU A 318 2.43 10.24 6.39
C LEU A 318 1.79 9.10 7.18
N VAL A 319 1.78 9.22 8.51
CA VAL A 319 1.13 8.25 9.39
C VAL A 319 -0.37 8.17 9.10
N ARG A 320 -1.03 9.34 8.98
CA ARG A 320 -2.45 9.43 8.64
C ARG A 320 -2.71 8.85 7.25
N ASP A 321 -1.95 9.28 6.25
CA ASP A 321 -2.16 8.89 4.85
C ASP A 321 -1.93 7.37 4.65
N GLU A 322 -0.94 6.77 5.33
CA GLU A 322 -0.73 5.31 5.30
C GLU A 322 -1.88 4.58 6.03
N SER A 323 -2.30 5.06 7.20
CA SER A 323 -3.38 4.44 7.98
C SER A 323 -4.70 4.44 7.22
N GLU A 324 -5.06 5.56 6.59
CA GLU A 324 -6.25 5.67 5.74
C GLU A 324 -6.16 4.75 4.53
N ALA A 325 -4.99 4.68 3.88
CA ALA A 325 -4.79 3.80 2.73
C ALA A 325 -4.90 2.32 3.13
N LEU A 326 -4.28 1.89 4.23
CA LEU A 326 -4.39 0.52 4.76
C LEU A 326 -5.84 0.18 5.14
N ALA A 327 -6.60 1.14 5.69
CA ALA A 327 -8.01 0.95 5.98
C ALA A 327 -8.84 0.65 4.72
N ASN A 328 -8.48 1.24 3.57
CA ASN A 328 -9.14 1.07 2.28
C ASN A 328 -8.54 -0.06 1.40
N ALA A 329 -7.46 -0.70 1.85
CA ALA A 329 -6.87 -1.83 1.14
C ALA A 329 -7.82 -3.03 1.15
N ARG A 330 -7.90 -3.71 0.00
CA ARG A 330 -8.68 -4.95 -0.17
C ARG A 330 -8.02 -6.12 0.54
N ARG A 331 -6.69 -6.25 0.43
CA ARG A 331 -5.89 -7.29 1.10
C ARG A 331 -4.56 -6.74 1.59
N ILE A 332 -4.06 -7.34 2.67
CA ILE A 332 -2.70 -7.15 3.17
C ILE A 332 -1.91 -8.43 2.93
N VAL A 333 -0.96 -8.41 2.01
CA VAL A 333 -0.17 -9.57 1.60
C VAL A 333 1.17 -9.50 2.32
N THR A 334 1.48 -10.50 3.14
CA THR A 334 2.65 -10.46 3.99
C THR A 334 3.16 -11.86 4.34
N PRO A 335 4.48 -12.11 4.38
CA PRO A 335 5.02 -13.29 5.04
C PRO A 335 5.15 -13.13 6.56
N HIS A 336 4.90 -11.92 7.10
CA HIS A 336 5.16 -11.59 8.50
C HIS A 336 3.96 -11.95 9.38
N ALA A 337 4.08 -13.00 10.20
CA ALA A 337 2.98 -13.53 11.00
C ALA A 337 2.27 -12.49 11.89
N HIS A 338 3.04 -11.63 12.57
CA HIS A 338 2.45 -10.55 13.39
C HIS A 338 1.74 -9.47 12.55
N ILE A 339 2.18 -9.17 11.32
CA ILE A 339 1.44 -8.23 10.46
C ILE A 339 0.14 -8.88 10.01
N ALA A 340 0.18 -10.18 9.67
CA ALA A 340 -1.03 -10.91 9.28
C ALA A 340 -2.08 -10.91 10.41
N SER A 341 -1.67 -11.04 11.67
CA SER A 341 -2.61 -10.99 12.81
C SER A 341 -3.25 -9.62 13.02
N LEU A 342 -2.55 -8.52 12.71
CA LEU A 342 -3.11 -7.17 12.77
C LEU A 342 -4.23 -6.92 11.74
N PHE A 343 -4.29 -7.72 10.68
CA PHE A 343 -5.26 -7.60 9.58
C PHE A 343 -5.96 -8.92 9.29
N ALA A 344 -6.29 -9.70 10.33
CA ALA A 344 -6.76 -11.09 10.20
C ALA A 344 -7.98 -11.27 9.27
N ASP A 345 -8.81 -10.24 9.11
CA ASP A 345 -9.99 -10.24 8.23
C ASP A 345 -9.66 -10.20 6.72
N ARG A 346 -8.44 -9.75 6.38
CA ARG A 346 -8.03 -9.49 4.97
C ARG A 346 -6.56 -9.77 4.69
N ALA A 347 -5.86 -10.42 5.61
CA ALA A 347 -4.46 -10.79 5.43
C ALA A 347 -4.34 -12.02 4.53
N VAL A 348 -3.37 -11.98 3.62
CA VAL A 348 -2.87 -13.15 2.89
C VAL A 348 -1.49 -13.45 3.46
N LEU A 349 -1.42 -14.46 4.33
CA LEU A 349 -0.17 -14.91 4.92
C LEU A 349 0.59 -15.76 3.89
N LEU A 350 1.82 -15.33 3.59
CA LEU A 350 2.76 -16.04 2.72
C LEU A 350 3.76 -16.83 3.55
N ASP A 351 4.29 -17.91 2.98
CA ASP A 351 5.40 -18.63 3.60
C ASP A 351 6.72 -17.88 3.40
N TRP A 352 7.53 -17.79 4.45
CA TRP A 352 8.90 -17.31 4.34
C TRP A 352 9.74 -18.24 3.45
N ARG A 353 10.48 -17.68 2.49
CA ARG A 353 11.39 -18.45 1.64
C ARG A 353 12.76 -18.55 2.29
N LEU A 354 13.12 -19.77 2.69
CA LEU A 354 14.46 -20.08 3.16
C LEU A 354 15.45 -20.09 1.98
N PRO A 355 16.62 -19.44 2.10
CA PRO A 355 17.64 -19.48 1.06
C PRO A 355 18.25 -20.89 0.94
N SER A 356 18.67 -21.25 -0.27
CA SER A 356 19.41 -22.51 -0.51
C SER A 356 20.86 -22.33 -0.09
N VAL A 357 21.21 -22.81 1.10
CA VAL A 357 22.55 -22.74 1.70
C VAL A 357 22.98 -24.10 2.23
N GLU A 358 24.29 -24.35 2.28
CA GLU A 358 24.83 -25.56 2.90
C GLU A 358 24.54 -25.59 4.40
N ARG A 359 24.10 -26.74 4.91
CA ARG A 359 23.92 -26.95 6.35
C ARG A 359 25.26 -26.90 7.06
N ALA A 360 25.28 -26.29 8.24
CA ALA A 360 26.48 -26.28 9.06
C ALA A 360 26.90 -27.72 9.42
N SER A 361 28.20 -28.00 9.34
CA SER A 361 28.80 -29.31 9.64
C SER A 361 28.85 -29.63 11.15
N GLY A 362 28.61 -28.63 12.00
CA GLY A 362 28.53 -28.75 13.45
C GLY A 362 27.98 -27.48 14.07
N ARG A 363 27.54 -27.57 15.33
CA ARG A 363 26.96 -26.46 16.09
C ARG A 363 27.96 -25.97 17.14
N GLY A 364 28.20 -24.66 17.19
CA GLY A 364 29.09 -24.08 18.21
C GLY A 364 28.33 -23.70 19.49
N LYS A 365 28.97 -22.93 20.37
CA LYS A 365 28.38 -22.48 21.65
C LYS A 365 28.14 -20.98 21.72
N ARG A 366 28.43 -20.24 20.65
CA ARG A 366 28.39 -18.77 20.68
C ARG A 366 27.01 -18.22 20.41
N VAL A 367 26.65 -17.17 21.14
CA VAL A 367 25.44 -16.40 20.87
C VAL A 367 25.76 -15.28 19.89
N VAL A 368 25.00 -15.20 18.79
CA VAL A 368 25.24 -14.23 17.71
C VAL A 368 24.12 -13.22 17.64
N PHE A 369 24.47 -11.93 17.66
CA PHE A 369 23.56 -10.83 17.36
C PHE A 369 23.64 -10.47 15.86
N PRO A 370 22.56 -10.66 15.07
CA PRO A 370 22.63 -10.69 13.61
C PRO A 370 22.54 -9.30 12.96
N GLY A 371 22.96 -8.22 13.63
CA GLY A 371 22.72 -6.87 13.11
C GLY A 371 23.55 -5.78 13.78
N PRO A 372 23.34 -4.51 13.37
CA PRO A 372 23.96 -3.38 14.05
C PRO A 372 23.44 -3.29 15.49
N THR A 373 24.31 -2.91 16.43
CA THR A 373 23.96 -2.59 17.81
C THR A 373 23.11 -1.32 17.85
N VAL A 374 21.78 -1.50 17.83
CA VAL A 374 20.75 -0.46 17.91
C VAL A 374 19.63 -0.92 18.83
N GLY A 375 19.04 0.00 19.58
CA GLY A 375 18.00 -0.26 20.57
C GLY A 375 16.76 -0.90 19.97
N ARG A 376 16.30 -0.44 18.79
CA ARG A 376 15.14 -1.06 18.10
C ARG A 376 15.33 -2.53 17.70
N LYS A 377 16.58 -3.03 17.64
CA LYS A 377 16.91 -4.45 17.41
C LYS A 377 17.06 -5.25 18.70
N GLY A 378 16.79 -4.65 19.85
CA GLY A 378 16.85 -5.31 21.15
C GLY A 378 18.26 -5.37 21.75
N ALA A 379 19.12 -4.41 21.40
CA ALA A 379 20.51 -4.41 21.87
C ALA A 379 20.61 -4.33 23.40
N TYR A 380 19.68 -3.62 24.06
CA TYR A 380 19.65 -3.46 25.51
C TYR A 380 19.21 -4.73 26.22
N GLU A 381 18.17 -5.40 25.68
CA GLU A 381 17.65 -6.67 26.16
C GLU A 381 18.73 -7.75 26.08
N LEU A 382 19.43 -7.83 24.95
CA LEU A 382 20.53 -8.78 24.80
C LEU A 382 21.71 -8.45 25.71
N ARG A 383 22.03 -7.17 25.92
CA ARG A 383 23.10 -6.75 26.85
C ARG A 383 22.78 -7.19 28.28
N GLU A 384 21.54 -6.99 28.71
CA GLU A 384 21.10 -7.42 30.03
C GLU A 384 21.09 -8.95 30.16
N ALA A 385 20.59 -9.68 29.17
CA ALA A 385 20.64 -11.15 29.14
C ALA A 385 22.09 -11.67 29.21
N ALA A 386 22.99 -11.07 28.43
CA ALA A 386 24.41 -11.43 28.45
C ALA A 386 25.07 -11.20 29.82
N ARG A 387 24.67 -10.14 30.53
CA ARG A 387 25.15 -9.85 31.89
C ARG A 387 24.68 -10.91 32.89
N ARG A 388 23.39 -11.28 32.84
CA ARG A 388 22.79 -12.26 33.75
C ARG A 388 23.33 -13.68 33.54
N MET A 389 23.56 -14.04 32.28
CA MET A 389 23.96 -15.40 31.88
C MET A 389 25.48 -15.56 31.70
N GLY A 390 26.26 -14.47 31.77
CA GLY A 390 27.70 -14.51 31.53
C GLY A 390 28.08 -14.91 30.09
N LEU A 391 27.31 -14.45 29.09
CA LEU A 391 27.49 -14.86 27.70
C LEU A 391 28.67 -14.17 27.02
N SER A 392 29.41 -14.93 26.21
CA SER A 392 30.27 -14.37 25.15
C SER A 392 29.45 -14.17 23.87
N LEU A 393 29.40 -12.94 23.35
CA LEU A 393 28.60 -12.62 22.18
C LEU A 393 29.47 -12.40 20.93
N VAL A 394 28.92 -12.73 19.78
CA VAL A 394 29.44 -12.32 18.48
C VAL A 394 28.47 -11.34 17.83
N VAL A 395 28.94 -10.17 17.41
CA VAL A 395 28.09 -9.13 16.81
C VAL A 395 28.41 -8.99 15.31
N ALA A 396 27.39 -9.19 14.47
CA ALA A 396 27.51 -9.18 13.01
C ALA A 396 27.16 -7.81 12.37
N GLY A 397 27.52 -6.69 12.99
CA GLY A 397 27.13 -5.37 12.51
C GLY A 397 27.84 -4.19 13.16
N SER A 398 27.54 -2.98 12.68
CA SER A 398 28.08 -1.72 13.17
C SER A 398 27.55 -1.36 14.57
N GLN A 399 28.24 -0.48 15.28
CA GLN A 399 27.85 0.00 16.60
C GLN A 399 27.23 1.41 16.50
N ALA A 400 26.00 1.58 16.97
CA ALA A 400 25.27 2.85 16.86
C ALA A 400 24.74 3.40 18.21
N GLU A 401 24.73 2.61 19.29
CA GLU A 401 24.39 3.05 20.66
C GLU A 401 25.57 3.67 21.44
N GLY A 402 26.58 4.22 20.75
CA GLY A 402 27.83 4.71 21.38
C GLY A 402 28.95 3.66 21.41
N ALA A 403 30.20 4.12 21.46
CA ALA A 403 31.39 3.25 21.32
C ALA A 403 31.65 2.35 22.55
N ASP A 404 31.18 2.80 23.71
CA ASP A 404 31.29 2.21 25.04
C ASP A 404 30.14 1.27 25.40
N PHE A 405 29.12 1.14 24.53
CA PHE A 405 27.90 0.36 24.80
C PHE A 405 28.14 -1.08 25.32
N TRP A 406 29.22 -1.71 24.84
CA TRP A 406 29.60 -3.08 25.16
C TRP A 406 30.78 -3.20 26.14
N ASP A 407 31.19 -2.10 26.78
CA ASP A 407 32.30 -2.12 27.72
C ASP A 407 32.00 -3.07 28.90
N GLY A 408 32.98 -3.89 29.26
CA GLY A 408 32.83 -4.92 30.29
C GLY A 408 32.23 -6.26 29.82
N PHE A 409 31.88 -6.39 28.54
CA PHE A 409 31.39 -7.65 27.95
C PHE A 409 32.43 -8.32 27.05
N CYS A 410 32.41 -9.66 27.00
CA CYS A 410 33.21 -10.43 26.06
C CYS A 410 32.53 -10.44 24.68
N ILE A 411 32.84 -9.43 23.84
CA ILE A 411 32.29 -9.28 22.50
C ILE A 411 33.34 -9.51 21.43
N GLU A 412 33.00 -10.32 20.44
CA GLU A 412 33.75 -10.43 19.20
C GLU A 412 32.94 -9.85 18.03
N ARG A 413 33.59 -9.09 17.14
CA ARG A 413 32.95 -8.56 15.92
C ARG A 413 33.44 -9.32 14.71
N ARG A 414 32.52 -9.88 13.94
CA ARG A 414 32.83 -10.66 12.74
C ARG A 414 31.88 -10.31 11.59
N GLY A 415 32.31 -10.67 10.37
CA GLY A 415 31.42 -10.73 9.22
C GLY A 415 30.31 -11.77 9.44
N TRP A 416 29.15 -11.55 8.82
CA TRP A 416 27.98 -12.42 9.00
C TRP A 416 28.26 -13.89 8.70
N ASP A 417 28.94 -14.18 7.59
CA ASP A 417 29.26 -15.56 7.20
C ASP A 417 30.20 -16.26 8.19
N ASP A 418 31.12 -15.51 8.80
CA ASP A 418 32.05 -16.05 9.81
C ASP A 418 31.36 -16.27 11.15
N CYS A 419 30.34 -15.46 11.49
CA CYS A 419 29.54 -15.68 12.69
C CYS A 419 28.79 -17.02 12.66
N LEU A 420 28.39 -17.49 11.48
CA LEU A 420 27.56 -18.68 11.33
C LEU A 420 28.34 -20.00 11.46
N ARG A 421 29.68 -19.97 11.40
CA ARG A 421 30.50 -21.19 11.42
C ARG A 421 30.52 -21.90 12.78
N ASP A 422 30.47 -21.14 13.86
CA ASP A 422 30.50 -21.61 15.25
C ASP A 422 29.35 -21.02 16.09
N ALA A 423 28.26 -20.61 15.43
CA ALA A 423 27.06 -20.15 16.09
C ALA A 423 26.39 -21.30 16.85
N GLY A 424 26.17 -21.08 18.14
CA GLY A 424 25.25 -21.88 18.94
C GLY A 424 23.82 -21.43 18.70
N ALA A 425 23.54 -20.14 18.81
CA ALA A 425 22.21 -19.59 18.57
C ALA A 425 22.31 -18.19 17.96
N ILE A 426 21.35 -17.83 17.11
CA ILE A 426 21.15 -16.45 16.66
C ILE A 426 20.07 -15.81 17.52
N VAL A 427 20.35 -14.64 18.09
CA VAL A 427 19.46 -13.99 19.05
C VAL A 427 19.13 -12.59 18.57
N LEU A 428 17.84 -12.31 18.35
CA LEU A 428 17.33 -11.01 17.90
C LEU A 428 16.02 -10.65 18.62
N PRO A 429 16.09 -10.06 19.84
CA PRO A 429 14.92 -9.63 20.60
C PRO A 429 14.42 -8.25 20.14
N ALA A 430 14.24 -8.07 18.83
CA ALA A 430 13.94 -6.77 18.24
C ALA A 430 12.57 -6.22 18.66
N PHE A 431 12.45 -4.90 18.81
CA PHE A 431 11.16 -4.22 18.86
C PHE A 431 10.58 -4.02 17.46
N VAL A 432 11.44 -3.80 16.46
CA VAL A 432 11.04 -3.62 15.06
C VAL A 432 12.03 -4.34 14.14
N GLU A 433 11.56 -5.32 13.37
CA GLU A 433 12.33 -6.01 12.34
C GLU A 433 11.45 -6.30 11.11
N HIS A 434 11.75 -5.67 9.99
CA HIS A 434 10.96 -5.81 8.75
C HIS A 434 11.67 -6.68 7.70
N LYS A 435 12.91 -7.11 7.96
CA LYS A 435 13.74 -7.88 7.02
C LYS A 435 14.59 -8.92 7.74
N PRO A 436 13.99 -10.01 8.25
CA PRO A 436 14.68 -11.05 9.02
C PRO A 436 15.53 -12.00 8.15
N ARG A 437 16.16 -11.52 7.06
CA ARG A 437 16.88 -12.37 6.08
C ARG A 437 18.04 -13.16 6.69
N ARG A 438 18.74 -12.57 7.64
CA ARG A 438 19.80 -13.24 8.41
C ARG A 438 19.25 -14.34 9.33
N LEU A 439 18.06 -14.15 9.88
CA LEU A 439 17.40 -15.20 10.67
C LEU A 439 16.98 -16.37 9.78
N LEU A 440 16.40 -16.08 8.61
CA LEU A 440 16.03 -17.11 7.63
C LEU A 440 17.24 -17.90 7.14
N GLU A 441 18.38 -17.23 6.91
CA GLU A 441 19.62 -17.91 6.54
C GLU A 441 20.14 -18.82 7.66
N ALA A 442 20.10 -18.36 8.91
CA ALA A 442 20.48 -19.19 10.05
C ALA A 442 19.61 -20.44 10.18
N LEU A 443 18.28 -20.28 10.04
CA LEU A 443 17.34 -21.40 10.03
C LEU A 443 17.63 -22.38 8.89
N ALA A 444 17.95 -21.87 7.69
CA ALA A 444 18.31 -22.70 6.54
C ALA A 444 19.59 -23.51 6.77
N ARG A 445 20.57 -22.94 7.49
CA ARG A 445 21.80 -23.65 7.91
C ARG A 445 21.59 -24.60 9.11
N GLY A 446 20.40 -24.58 9.73
CA GLY A 446 20.06 -25.40 10.89
C GLY A 446 20.48 -24.81 12.25
N VAL A 447 20.83 -23.52 12.30
CA VAL A 447 21.14 -22.81 13.55
C VAL A 447 19.83 -22.28 14.14
N PRO A 448 19.50 -22.58 15.41
CA PRO A 448 18.27 -22.09 16.01
C PRO A 448 18.32 -20.57 16.21
N VAL A 449 17.12 -19.98 16.14
CA VAL A 449 16.90 -18.55 16.22
C VAL A 449 16.03 -18.25 17.43
N VAL A 450 16.54 -17.49 18.38
CA VAL A 450 15.74 -16.84 19.42
C VAL A 450 15.36 -15.46 18.89
N ALA A 451 14.09 -15.23 18.59
CA ALA A 451 13.66 -13.98 17.96
C ALA A 451 12.35 -13.49 18.54
N SER A 452 12.21 -12.17 18.61
CA SER A 452 10.95 -11.59 19.05
C SER A 452 9.83 -11.84 18.04
N THR A 453 8.57 -11.80 18.51
CA THR A 453 7.38 -11.81 17.65
C THR A 453 7.38 -10.69 16.60
N ALA A 454 8.07 -9.57 16.88
CA ALA A 454 8.29 -8.45 15.96
C ALA A 454 9.18 -8.80 14.75
N CYS A 455 9.81 -9.97 14.72
CA CYS A 455 10.55 -10.49 13.56
C CYS A 455 9.64 -11.24 12.56
N GLY A 456 8.39 -11.54 12.95
CA GLY A 456 7.38 -12.07 12.04
C GLY A 456 7.57 -13.51 11.59
N LEU A 457 8.43 -14.26 12.26
CA LEU A 457 8.77 -15.64 11.88
C LEU A 457 7.69 -16.67 12.23
N GLY A 458 6.72 -16.32 13.08
CA GLY A 458 5.66 -17.24 13.50
C GLY A 458 6.22 -18.50 14.17
N GLU A 459 5.60 -19.65 13.90
CA GLU A 459 5.94 -20.96 14.46
C GLU A 459 6.92 -21.75 13.58
N MET A 460 7.76 -21.08 12.79
CA MET A 460 8.74 -21.76 11.95
C MET A 460 9.66 -22.66 12.76
N ARG A 461 9.94 -23.85 12.23
CA ARG A 461 10.84 -24.82 12.87
C ARG A 461 12.22 -24.21 13.13
N GLY A 462 12.70 -24.35 14.36
CA GLY A 462 14.00 -23.81 14.80
C GLY A 462 13.92 -22.38 15.33
N VAL A 463 12.74 -21.77 15.35
CA VAL A 463 12.49 -20.48 16.00
C VAL A 463 12.02 -20.70 17.44
N LEU A 464 12.63 -19.99 18.38
CA LEU A 464 12.21 -19.84 19.75
C LEU A 464 11.65 -18.42 19.92
N PRO A 465 10.33 -18.23 19.87
CA PRO A 465 9.73 -16.90 19.95
C PRO A 465 9.86 -16.34 21.37
N VAL A 466 10.10 -15.02 21.46
CA VAL A 466 10.11 -14.26 22.72
C VAL A 466 9.29 -12.98 22.55
N GLU A 467 8.83 -12.41 23.66
CA GLU A 467 8.22 -11.07 23.62
C GLU A 467 9.29 -9.98 23.64
N ALA A 468 9.06 -8.89 22.92
CA ALA A 468 10.01 -7.77 22.90
C ALA A 468 10.04 -7.08 24.28
N GLY A 469 11.25 -6.85 24.81
CA GLY A 469 11.44 -6.30 26.16
C GLY A 469 11.37 -7.34 27.30
N ASP A 470 10.96 -8.58 27.04
CA ASP A 470 10.95 -9.65 28.04
C ASP A 470 12.33 -10.31 28.16
N VAL A 471 13.14 -9.80 29.09
CA VAL A 471 14.49 -10.31 29.34
C VAL A 471 14.47 -11.69 29.99
N ASP A 472 13.47 -12.00 30.82
CA ASP A 472 13.40 -13.29 31.52
C ASP A 472 13.08 -14.41 30.53
N GLY A 473 12.08 -14.20 29.67
CA GLY A 473 11.77 -15.08 28.56
C GLY A 473 12.92 -15.20 27.56
N LEU A 474 13.65 -14.10 27.30
CA LEU A 474 14.85 -14.11 26.47
C LEU A 474 15.94 -15.02 27.04
N CYS A 475 16.28 -14.90 28.33
CA CYS A 475 17.28 -15.76 28.97
C CYS A 475 16.90 -17.23 28.87
N ALA A 476 15.66 -17.58 29.20
CA ALA A 476 15.17 -18.95 29.13
C ALA A 476 15.22 -19.53 27.71
N ALA A 477 14.88 -18.71 26.70
CA ALA A 477 14.94 -19.13 25.30
C ALA A 477 16.38 -19.29 24.80
N ILE A 478 17.32 -18.45 25.24
CA ILE A 478 18.75 -18.60 24.92
C ILE A 478 19.31 -19.88 25.54
N GLU A 479 19.01 -20.14 26.81
CA GLU A 479 19.44 -21.35 27.51
C GLU A 479 18.94 -22.60 26.79
N LYS A 480 17.63 -22.69 26.55
CA LYS A 480 17.02 -23.79 25.79
C LYS A 480 17.65 -23.96 24.41
N ALA A 481 17.88 -22.85 23.69
CA ALA A 481 18.54 -22.92 22.41
C ALA A 481 19.90 -23.62 22.58
N LEU A 482 20.76 -23.14 23.48
CA LEU A 482 22.11 -23.67 23.68
C LEU A 482 22.15 -25.12 24.22
N GLU A 483 21.18 -25.54 25.02
CA GLU A 483 21.05 -26.92 25.53
C GLU A 483 20.71 -27.93 24.43
N ASP A 484 19.88 -27.54 23.46
CA ASP A 484 19.55 -28.37 22.29
C ASP A 484 20.74 -28.52 21.32
N ALA A 485 21.95 -28.09 21.70
CA ALA A 485 23.17 -28.26 20.91
C ALA A 485 23.80 -29.63 21.20
N PRO A 486 23.93 -30.50 20.18
CA PRO A 486 24.42 -31.87 20.38
C PRO A 486 25.86 -31.95 20.89
#